data_AF-Q50HM8-F1
#
_entry.id   AF-Q50HM8-F1
#
_cell.length_a   1.000
_cell.length_b   1.000
_cell.length_c   1.000
_cell.angle_alpha   90.00
_cell.angle_beta   90.00
_cell.angle_gamma   90.00
#
_symmetry.space_group_name_H-M   'P 1'
#
loop_
_entity.id
_entity.type
_entity.pdbx_description
1 polymer ?
#
loop_
_entity_poly.entity_id
_entity_poly.type
_entity_poly.pdbx_seq_one_letter_code
_entity_poly.pdbx_strand_id
1 'polypeptide(L)'
;SGIEKCQEWLERVDSVTYSRDFTKDPIFISGSNKDFKSCSVDCVMGFTSDKKPDAAFGLSHQPGTLSIIRSMESAQYYQENNLAQARRKGYDIVMTTSLSSDVPVGYFSWAEYDIMAPVQPKTEKALAAAFISNCAARNFRLQALEALMKTNVKIDSYGGCHRNRDGSVEKVEALKHYKFSLAFENTNEEDYVTEKFFQSLVAGSVPVVVGAPNIEEFAPSPDSFLHIKQMDDVKAVAKKMKYLADNPDAYNQTLRWKHEGPSDSFKALIDMAAVHSSCRLCIFVATRIHEQEEKSPEFKRQPCKCTRGSETVYHLYVRERGRFDMESIFLKDGNLTLEALESAVLAKFMSLRYEPIWKKERPASLRGDGKLRVHGIYPIGLTQRQALYNFKFEGNSSLSTHIQRNPCPKFEVVFV
;
A
#
# COMPACT_ATOMS: atom_id res chain seq x y z
N SER A 1 26.43 -29.74 -13.15
CA SER A 1 25.50 -30.79 -12.63
C SER A 1 24.30 -30.93 -13.59
N GLY A 2 23.36 -31.86 -13.36
CA GLY A 2 22.14 -31.96 -14.19
C GLY A 2 21.23 -30.72 -14.10
N ILE A 3 21.36 -29.97 -13.00
CA ILE A 3 20.58 -28.77 -12.66
C ILE A 3 21.00 -27.57 -13.50
N GLU A 4 22.29 -27.28 -13.57
CA GLU A 4 22.83 -26.20 -14.43
C GLU A 4 22.36 -26.40 -15.87
N LYS A 5 22.38 -27.65 -16.36
CA LYS A 5 21.89 -27.98 -17.70
C LYS A 5 20.38 -27.81 -17.88
N CYS A 6 19.58 -27.91 -16.81
CA CYS A 6 18.14 -27.62 -16.88
C CYS A 6 17.89 -26.11 -16.79
N GLN A 7 18.58 -25.39 -15.91
CA GLN A 7 18.46 -23.93 -15.77
C GLN A 7 18.89 -23.21 -17.05
N GLU A 8 20.09 -23.49 -17.56
CA GLU A 8 20.60 -22.91 -18.82
C GLU A 8 19.66 -23.22 -20.00
N TRP A 9 19.06 -24.40 -20.01
CA TRP A 9 18.07 -24.76 -21.03
C TRP A 9 16.79 -23.96 -20.88
N LEU A 10 16.21 -23.89 -19.67
CA LEU A 10 14.99 -23.14 -19.35
C LEU A 10 15.15 -21.65 -19.64
N GLU A 11 16.25 -21.02 -19.20
CA GLU A 11 16.54 -19.60 -19.49
C GLU A 11 16.52 -19.29 -20.98
N ARG A 12 17.00 -20.23 -21.81
CA ARG A 12 17.01 -20.06 -23.26
C ARG A 12 15.63 -20.28 -23.88
N VAL A 13 14.93 -21.35 -23.49
CA VAL A 13 13.68 -21.79 -24.17
C VAL A 13 12.42 -21.12 -23.63
N ASP A 14 12.43 -20.69 -22.37
CA ASP A 14 11.33 -19.93 -21.76
C ASP A 14 11.53 -18.42 -21.92
N SER A 15 12.53 -17.98 -22.72
CA SER A 15 12.70 -16.56 -23.01
C SER A 15 11.44 -15.99 -23.67
N VAL A 16 10.80 -15.06 -22.98
CA VAL A 16 9.51 -14.52 -23.38
C VAL A 16 9.74 -13.28 -24.25
N THR A 17 9.33 -13.36 -25.52
CA THR A 17 9.26 -12.18 -26.38
C THR A 17 7.79 -11.78 -26.48
N TYR A 18 7.41 -10.74 -25.76
CA TYR A 18 6.08 -10.14 -25.88
C TYR A 18 5.97 -9.36 -27.19
N SER A 19 4.77 -9.32 -27.75
CA SER A 19 4.46 -8.66 -29.02
C SER A 19 4.74 -7.15 -29.00
N ARG A 20 4.64 -6.53 -27.82
CA ARG A 20 4.83 -5.10 -27.62
C ARG A 20 6.07 -4.81 -26.78
N ASP A 21 7.00 -4.06 -27.37
CA ASP A 21 8.14 -3.48 -26.69
C ASP A 21 7.75 -2.11 -26.15
N PHE A 22 7.50 -1.99 -24.85
CA PHE A 22 7.05 -0.74 -24.24
C PHE A 22 8.08 0.39 -24.34
N THR A 23 9.36 0.10 -24.59
CA THR A 23 10.37 1.15 -24.78
C THR A 23 10.22 1.87 -26.13
N LYS A 24 9.64 1.17 -27.12
CA LYS A 24 9.34 1.72 -28.45
C LYS A 24 7.89 2.15 -28.57
N ASP A 25 6.98 1.44 -27.90
CA ASP A 25 5.55 1.72 -27.89
C ASP A 25 5.00 1.85 -26.45
N PRO A 26 5.27 2.98 -25.78
CA PRO A 26 4.98 3.17 -24.36
C PRO A 26 3.49 3.06 -24.04
N ILE A 27 3.18 2.71 -22.79
CA ILE A 27 1.80 2.75 -22.29
C ILE A 27 1.26 4.16 -22.44
N PHE A 28 0.06 4.31 -23.01
CA PHE A 28 -0.59 5.60 -23.13
C PHE A 28 -1.88 5.65 -22.30
N ILE A 29 -1.89 6.53 -21.30
CA ILE A 29 -3.06 6.81 -20.46
C ILE A 29 -3.61 8.20 -20.78
N SER A 30 -4.87 8.27 -21.19
CA SER A 30 -5.53 9.54 -21.52
C SER A 30 -6.29 10.14 -20.33
N GLY A 31 -6.40 11.48 -20.29
CA GLY A 31 -7.27 12.20 -19.35
C GLY A 31 -6.59 12.62 -18.03
N SER A 32 -5.26 12.60 -17.97
CA SER A 32 -4.47 13.14 -16.87
C SER A 32 -3.11 13.60 -17.36
N ASN A 33 -2.50 14.58 -16.68
CA ASN A 33 -1.09 14.91 -16.87
C ASN A 33 -0.20 13.89 -16.18
N LYS A 34 1.05 13.78 -16.65
CA LYS A 34 2.11 12.99 -15.99
C LYS A 34 2.58 13.72 -14.73
N ASP A 35 2.56 13.02 -13.61
CA ASP A 35 2.86 13.53 -12.26
C ASP A 35 4.00 12.78 -11.56
N PHE A 36 4.75 11.96 -12.30
CA PHE A 36 5.88 11.17 -11.78
C PHE A 36 7.13 11.33 -12.66
N LYS A 37 8.31 11.24 -12.02
CA LYS A 37 9.61 11.42 -12.69
C LYS A 37 10.03 10.21 -13.53
N SER A 38 9.92 9.01 -12.96
CA SER A 38 10.34 7.76 -13.58
C SER A 38 9.36 6.63 -13.25
N CYS A 39 9.29 5.63 -14.11
CA CYS A 39 8.52 4.42 -13.89
C CYS A 39 9.30 3.22 -14.43
N SER A 40 9.04 2.02 -13.91
CA SER A 40 9.69 0.79 -14.41
C SER A 40 9.14 0.32 -15.75
N VAL A 41 8.10 0.97 -16.26
CA VAL A 41 7.58 0.76 -17.61
C VAL A 41 7.41 2.12 -18.26
N ASP A 42 7.82 2.23 -19.53
CA ASP A 42 7.68 3.48 -20.27
C ASP A 42 6.20 3.82 -20.45
N CYS A 43 5.86 5.02 -20.01
CA CYS A 43 4.47 5.47 -19.89
C CYS A 43 4.34 6.97 -20.15
N VAL A 44 3.34 7.28 -20.98
CA VAL A 44 2.93 8.61 -21.40
C VAL A 44 1.53 8.87 -20.87
N MET A 45 1.33 10.06 -20.30
CA MET A 45 0.02 10.53 -19.87
C MET A 45 -0.27 11.90 -20.48
N GLY A 46 -1.48 12.09 -20.99
CA GLY A 46 -1.90 13.37 -21.55
C GLY A 46 -3.34 13.38 -22.07
N PHE A 47 -3.74 14.48 -22.70
CA PHE A 47 -5.08 14.64 -23.26
C PHE A 47 -5.13 14.37 -24.78
N THR A 48 -4.02 14.60 -25.47
CA THR A 48 -3.91 14.48 -26.92
C THR A 48 -2.75 13.56 -27.28
N SER A 49 -3.00 12.64 -28.20
CA SER A 49 -1.99 11.76 -28.79
C SER A 49 -2.52 11.24 -30.12
N ASP A 50 -1.64 11.01 -31.09
CA ASP A 50 -1.98 10.34 -32.34
C ASP A 50 -2.20 8.83 -32.13
N LYS A 51 -1.78 8.32 -30.97
CA LYS A 51 -1.96 6.94 -30.55
C LYS A 51 -3.27 6.78 -29.77
N LYS A 52 -3.98 5.69 -30.05
CA LYS A 52 -5.14 5.26 -29.25
C LYS A 52 -4.71 4.92 -27.80
N PRO A 53 -5.41 5.43 -26.77
CA PRO A 53 -5.08 5.13 -25.38
C PRO A 53 -5.30 3.67 -25.01
N ASP A 54 -4.38 3.13 -24.23
CA ASP A 54 -4.50 1.83 -23.58
C ASP A 54 -5.57 1.92 -22.45
N ALA A 55 -5.62 3.06 -21.77
CA ALA A 55 -6.66 3.37 -20.79
C ALA A 55 -6.96 4.88 -20.73
N ALA A 56 -8.14 5.27 -20.27
CA ALA A 56 -8.55 6.66 -20.14
C ALA A 56 -9.29 6.93 -18.82
N PHE A 57 -9.05 8.08 -18.20
CA PHE A 57 -9.82 8.55 -17.05
C PHE A 57 -11.26 8.90 -17.46
N GLY A 58 -12.22 8.41 -16.68
CA GLY A 58 -13.63 8.47 -17.01
C GLY A 58 -14.13 7.22 -17.73
N LEU A 59 -15.41 7.22 -18.08
CA LEU A 59 -15.99 6.17 -18.92
C LEU A 59 -15.54 6.39 -20.37
N SER A 60 -14.81 5.42 -20.92
CA SER A 60 -14.42 5.42 -22.33
C SER A 60 -15.45 4.64 -23.14
N HIS A 61 -15.90 5.23 -24.25
CA HIS A 61 -16.72 4.54 -25.24
C HIS A 61 -15.89 3.99 -26.40
N GLN A 62 -14.56 4.15 -26.37
CA GLN A 62 -13.68 3.64 -27.42
C GLN A 62 -13.40 2.15 -27.21
N PRO A 63 -13.73 1.27 -28.18
CA PRO A 63 -13.51 -0.17 -28.04
C PRO A 63 -12.04 -0.48 -27.75
N GLY A 64 -11.73 -1.27 -26.73
CA GLY A 64 -10.35 -1.67 -26.39
C GLY A 64 -9.53 -0.63 -25.63
N THR A 65 -10.11 0.49 -25.20
CA THR A 65 -9.50 1.41 -24.22
C THR A 65 -10.13 1.18 -22.86
N LEU A 66 -9.32 0.88 -21.84
CA LEU A 66 -9.80 0.62 -20.48
C LEU A 66 -10.31 1.90 -19.80
N SER A 67 -11.45 1.83 -19.13
CA SER A 67 -12.05 2.95 -18.39
C SER A 67 -11.54 3.01 -16.94
N ILE A 68 -11.06 4.18 -16.50
CA ILE A 68 -10.48 4.38 -15.16
C ILE A 68 -11.36 5.32 -14.32
N ILE A 69 -11.65 4.90 -13.08
CA ILE A 69 -12.11 5.81 -12.03
C ILE A 69 -11.01 6.01 -10.99
N ARG A 70 -10.76 7.26 -10.62
CA ARG A 70 -9.83 7.63 -9.55
C ARG A 70 -10.47 8.63 -8.60
N SER A 71 -10.51 8.29 -7.32
CA SER A 71 -11.00 9.17 -6.27
C SER A 71 -10.40 8.79 -4.92
N MET A 72 -10.07 9.77 -4.10
CA MET A 72 -9.64 9.55 -2.72
C MET A 72 -10.76 9.87 -1.71
N GLU A 73 -11.99 9.98 -2.20
CA GLU A 73 -13.20 10.23 -1.39
C GLU A 73 -13.91 8.93 -1.01
N SER A 74 -14.57 8.93 0.14
CA SER A 74 -15.30 7.76 0.65
C SER A 74 -16.48 7.37 -0.25
N ALA A 75 -16.66 6.06 -0.45
CA ALA A 75 -17.79 5.50 -1.19
C ALA A 75 -19.14 5.76 -0.51
N GLN A 76 -19.13 6.09 0.79
CA GLN A 76 -20.34 6.51 1.48
C GLN A 76 -20.84 7.87 1.02
N TYR A 77 -19.99 8.77 0.51
CA TYR A 77 -20.45 10.02 -0.12
C TYR A 77 -20.68 9.87 -1.62
N TYR A 78 -19.79 9.13 -2.29
CA TYR A 78 -19.80 8.95 -3.75
C TYR A 78 -19.89 7.47 -4.08
N GLN A 79 -21.10 6.98 -4.34
CA GLN A 79 -21.36 5.55 -4.50
C GLN A 79 -20.55 4.91 -5.64
N GLU A 80 -20.17 5.67 -6.66
CA GLU A 80 -19.27 5.26 -7.74
C GLU A 80 -17.89 4.80 -7.26
N ASN A 81 -17.42 5.24 -6.09
CA ASN A 81 -16.14 4.82 -5.52
C ASN A 81 -16.23 3.42 -4.90
N ASN A 82 -17.44 2.89 -4.66
CA ASN A 82 -17.59 1.50 -4.25
C ASN A 82 -17.16 0.57 -5.40
N LEU A 83 -16.24 -0.36 -5.12
CA LEU A 83 -15.65 -1.23 -6.14
C LEU A 83 -16.71 -1.96 -7.00
N ALA A 84 -17.71 -2.57 -6.36
CA ALA A 84 -18.75 -3.31 -7.08
C ALA A 84 -19.64 -2.37 -7.92
N GLN A 85 -19.94 -1.17 -7.41
CA GLN A 85 -20.71 -0.18 -8.16
C GLN A 85 -19.93 0.40 -9.33
N ALA A 86 -18.63 0.65 -9.16
CA ALA A 86 -17.75 1.11 -10.24
C ALA A 86 -17.73 0.11 -11.40
N ARG A 87 -17.60 -1.19 -11.08
CA ARG A 87 -17.69 -2.27 -12.09
C ARG A 87 -19.03 -2.28 -12.79
N ARG A 88 -20.14 -2.19 -12.03
CA ARG A 88 -21.50 -2.10 -12.62
C ARG A 88 -21.67 -0.90 -13.55
N LYS A 89 -20.98 0.22 -13.27
CA LYS A 89 -20.99 1.41 -14.13
C LYS A 89 -20.09 1.28 -15.37
N GLY A 90 -19.27 0.24 -15.46
CA GLY A 90 -18.42 -0.03 -16.63
C GLY A 90 -16.95 0.40 -16.48
N TYR A 91 -16.45 0.66 -15.26
CA TYR A 91 -15.04 0.94 -15.05
C TYR A 91 -14.20 -0.34 -15.02
N ASP A 92 -13.18 -0.42 -15.87
CA ASP A 92 -12.24 -1.54 -15.96
C ASP A 92 -11.14 -1.46 -14.89
N ILE A 93 -10.80 -0.25 -14.44
CA ILE A 93 -9.78 0.03 -13.44
C ILE A 93 -10.34 0.98 -12.38
N VAL A 94 -10.29 0.57 -11.12
CA VAL A 94 -10.74 1.34 -9.96
C VAL A 94 -9.53 1.71 -9.11
N MET A 95 -9.40 3.01 -8.83
CA MET A 95 -8.33 3.59 -8.03
C MET A 95 -8.92 4.39 -6.88
N THR A 96 -8.99 3.79 -5.69
CA THR A 96 -9.53 4.45 -4.48
C THR A 96 -8.63 4.25 -3.27
N THR A 97 -9.00 4.79 -2.12
CA THR A 97 -8.28 4.54 -0.85
C THR A 97 -8.32 3.07 -0.44
N SER A 98 -9.31 2.30 -0.87
CA SER A 98 -9.39 0.87 -0.57
C SER A 98 -8.19 0.13 -1.14
N LEU A 99 -7.50 -0.65 -0.30
CA LEU A 99 -6.41 -1.54 -0.70
C LEU A 99 -6.91 -2.72 -1.56
N SER A 100 -8.22 -2.91 -1.66
CA SER A 100 -8.87 -3.84 -2.60
C SER A 100 -9.09 -3.27 -4.00
N SER A 101 -8.78 -1.98 -4.22
CA SER A 101 -8.75 -1.38 -5.56
C SER A 101 -7.69 -2.05 -6.44
N ASP A 102 -7.86 -1.95 -7.77
CA ASP A 102 -6.81 -2.43 -8.71
C ASP A 102 -5.50 -1.69 -8.48
N VAL A 103 -5.59 -0.38 -8.28
CA VAL A 103 -4.44 0.49 -7.97
C VAL A 103 -4.83 1.42 -6.83
N PRO A 104 -4.56 1.06 -5.57
CA PRO A 104 -4.93 1.87 -4.41
C PRO A 104 -4.25 3.24 -4.41
N VAL A 105 -4.94 4.27 -3.91
CA VAL A 105 -4.45 5.65 -3.78
C VAL A 105 -4.67 6.10 -2.34
N GLY A 106 -3.64 5.96 -1.50
CA GLY A 106 -3.69 6.30 -0.08
C GLY A 106 -3.15 7.69 0.22
N TYR A 107 -3.49 8.21 1.40
CA TYR A 107 -2.99 9.49 1.93
C TYR A 107 -1.67 9.32 2.69
N PHE A 108 -0.78 8.46 2.21
CA PHE A 108 0.45 8.13 2.90
C PHE A 108 1.62 7.98 1.95
N SER A 109 2.76 8.54 2.33
CA SER A 109 4.03 8.39 1.64
C SER A 109 5.17 8.91 2.53
N TRP A 110 6.37 8.38 2.35
CA TRP A 110 7.57 8.93 2.99
C TRP A 110 7.97 10.30 2.43
N ALA A 111 7.56 10.60 1.19
CA ALA A 111 7.89 11.86 0.50
C ALA A 111 7.03 13.03 0.96
N GLU A 112 5.74 12.82 1.25
CA GLU A 112 4.81 13.89 1.66
C GLU A 112 4.72 14.04 3.17
N TYR A 113 4.96 12.96 3.92
CA TYR A 113 4.82 12.94 5.37
C TYR A 113 6.15 12.60 6.03
N ASP A 114 6.72 13.55 6.77
CA ASP A 114 7.86 13.29 7.65
C ASP A 114 7.42 12.53 8.91
N ILE A 115 6.99 11.28 8.72
CA ILE A 115 6.43 10.41 9.76
C ILE A 115 7.47 10.13 10.86
N MET A 116 8.76 10.27 10.55
CA MET A 116 9.85 10.09 11.51
C MET A 116 10.36 11.41 12.10
N ALA A 117 9.67 12.53 11.86
CA ALA A 117 10.01 13.83 12.44
C ALA A 117 10.17 13.72 13.98
N PRO A 118 11.18 14.40 14.57
CA PRO A 118 11.42 14.39 16.01
C PRO A 118 10.21 14.90 16.81
N VAL A 119 9.88 14.18 17.88
CA VAL A 119 8.79 14.54 18.79
C VAL A 119 9.14 15.83 19.54
N GLN A 120 8.24 16.81 19.48
CA GLN A 120 8.37 18.07 20.22
C GLN A 120 7.77 17.99 21.63
N PRO A 121 8.22 18.83 22.58
CA PRO A 121 7.57 18.96 23.89
C PRO A 121 6.10 19.31 23.76
N LYS A 122 5.26 18.59 24.51
CA LYS A 122 3.81 18.81 24.54
C LYS A 122 3.49 19.91 25.55
N THR A 123 3.31 21.13 25.06
CA THR A 123 3.20 22.36 25.87
C THR A 123 1.76 22.84 26.08
N GLU A 124 0.81 22.33 25.29
CA GLU A 124 -0.58 22.77 25.38
C GLU A 124 -1.28 22.27 26.64
N LYS A 125 -2.14 23.13 27.21
CA LYS A 125 -2.91 22.81 28.42
C LYS A 125 -4.05 21.83 28.15
N ALA A 126 -4.65 21.92 26.96
CA ALA A 126 -5.65 20.95 26.52
C ALA A 126 -4.94 19.64 26.13
N LEU A 127 -5.55 18.50 26.45
CA LEU A 127 -4.94 17.20 26.19
C LEU A 127 -4.91 16.89 24.70
N ALA A 128 -5.95 17.29 23.98
CA ALA A 128 -6.11 16.99 22.57
C ALA A 128 -6.51 18.22 21.75
N ALA A 129 -6.22 18.16 20.46
CA ALA A 129 -6.78 19.07 19.47
C ALA A 129 -7.58 18.33 18.40
N ALA A 130 -8.63 18.97 17.90
CA ALA A 130 -9.45 18.52 16.78
C ALA A 130 -9.44 19.58 15.67
N PHE A 131 -9.34 19.17 14.41
CA PHE A 131 -9.41 20.06 13.25
C PHE A 131 -10.51 19.56 12.34
N ILE A 132 -11.75 20.03 12.54
CA ILE A 132 -12.94 19.49 11.86
C ILE A 132 -13.76 20.64 11.27
N SER A 133 -13.93 20.64 9.95
CA SER A 133 -14.72 21.66 9.23
C SER A 133 -15.99 21.12 8.56
N ASN A 134 -16.07 19.83 8.29
CA ASN A 134 -17.31 19.21 7.80
C ASN A 134 -18.15 18.74 8.99
N CYS A 135 -19.23 19.45 9.33
CA CYS A 135 -20.06 19.08 10.48
C CYS A 135 -21.18 18.07 10.12
N ALA A 136 -21.36 17.76 8.83
CA ALA A 136 -22.35 16.81 8.33
C ALA A 136 -21.70 15.47 7.96
N ALA A 137 -20.93 14.91 8.89
CA ALA A 137 -20.28 13.61 8.70
C ALA A 137 -21.30 12.46 8.64
N ARG A 138 -21.01 11.42 7.86
CA ARG A 138 -21.84 10.20 7.76
C ARG A 138 -21.38 9.14 8.80
N ASN A 139 -21.03 9.59 10.00
CA ASN A 139 -20.65 8.75 11.13
C ASN A 139 -20.90 9.48 12.46
N PHE A 140 -20.45 8.88 13.57
CA PHE A 140 -20.68 9.38 14.93
C PHE A 140 -19.57 10.31 15.47
N ARG A 141 -18.70 10.87 14.61
CA ARG A 141 -17.48 11.56 15.07
C ARG A 141 -17.73 12.80 15.94
N LEU A 142 -18.80 13.55 15.66
CA LEU A 142 -19.13 14.74 16.46
C LEU A 142 -19.72 14.34 17.82
N GLN A 143 -20.55 13.30 17.85
CA GLN A 143 -21.06 12.72 19.07
C GLN A 143 -19.91 12.18 19.95
N ALA A 144 -18.90 11.54 19.34
CA ALA A 144 -17.71 11.09 20.03
C ALA A 144 -16.89 12.28 20.59
N LEU A 145 -16.70 13.35 19.83
CA LEU A 145 -16.04 14.57 20.30
C LEU A 145 -16.76 15.16 21.53
N GLU A 146 -18.07 15.38 21.44
CA GLU A 146 -18.86 15.90 22.55
C GLU A 146 -18.82 14.98 23.78
N ALA A 147 -18.91 13.66 23.56
CA ALA A 147 -18.85 12.68 24.63
C ALA A 147 -17.47 12.66 25.30
N LEU A 148 -16.37 12.77 24.55
CA LEU A 148 -15.03 12.93 25.12
C LEU A 148 -14.94 14.19 25.99
N MET A 149 -15.46 15.33 25.51
CA MET A 149 -15.46 16.58 26.29
C MET A 149 -16.27 16.43 27.59
N LYS A 150 -17.42 15.75 27.55
CA LYS A 150 -18.26 15.44 28.73
C LYS A 150 -17.56 14.54 29.74
N THR A 151 -16.55 13.76 29.33
CA THR A 151 -15.73 12.98 30.27
C THR A 151 -14.65 13.82 30.98
N ASN A 152 -14.66 15.15 30.86
CA ASN A 152 -13.64 16.06 31.41
C ASN A 152 -12.25 15.85 30.78
N VAL A 153 -12.20 15.54 29.48
CA VAL A 153 -10.99 15.66 28.66
C VAL A 153 -11.06 17.04 28.01
N LYS A 154 -10.09 17.92 28.31
CA LYS A 154 -10.02 19.24 27.69
C LYS A 154 -9.53 19.11 26.25
N ILE A 155 -10.35 19.54 25.30
CA ILE A 155 -10.10 19.44 23.85
C ILE A 155 -10.24 20.83 23.23
N ASP A 156 -9.22 21.24 22.48
CA ASP A 156 -9.29 22.43 21.65
C ASP A 156 -9.76 22.03 20.24
N SER A 157 -10.95 22.49 19.85
CA SER A 157 -11.55 22.23 18.55
C SER A 157 -11.37 23.44 17.65
N TYR A 158 -10.52 23.27 16.65
CA TYR A 158 -10.29 24.17 15.53
C TYR A 158 -11.20 23.79 14.34
N GLY A 159 -11.37 24.72 13.41
CA GLY A 159 -12.19 24.54 12.21
C GLY A 159 -13.64 24.98 12.41
N GLY A 160 -14.54 24.44 11.58
CA GLY A 160 -15.95 24.84 11.55
C GLY A 160 -16.83 24.20 12.64
N CYS A 161 -16.42 23.07 13.22
CA CYS A 161 -17.26 22.30 14.14
C CYS A 161 -16.81 22.44 15.60
N HIS A 162 -17.76 22.69 16.51
CA HIS A 162 -17.59 23.00 17.94
C HIS A 162 -16.75 24.27 18.25
N ARG A 163 -15.73 24.59 17.43
CA ARG A 163 -14.95 25.83 17.36
C ARG A 163 -14.81 26.57 18.69
N ASN A 164 -14.25 25.90 19.70
CA ASN A 164 -13.99 26.50 21.02
C ASN A 164 -12.58 27.11 21.12
N ARG A 165 -11.79 27.00 20.06
CA ARG A 165 -10.46 27.56 19.92
C ARG A 165 -10.38 28.26 18.56
N ASP A 166 -10.12 29.57 18.60
CA ASP A 166 -9.88 30.36 17.40
C ASP A 166 -8.39 30.37 17.05
N GLY A 167 -8.08 30.46 15.75
CA GLY A 167 -6.73 30.64 15.25
C GLY A 167 -6.59 30.13 13.83
N SER A 168 -6.08 30.99 12.94
CA SER A 168 -5.46 30.54 11.69
C SER A 168 -4.08 29.99 12.07
N VAL A 169 -4.03 28.70 12.38
CA VAL A 169 -2.81 27.98 12.72
C VAL A 169 -2.50 26.96 11.64
N GLU A 170 -1.22 26.74 11.39
CA GLU A 170 -0.79 25.59 10.59
C GLU A 170 -1.02 24.30 11.39
N LYS A 171 -1.88 23.43 10.85
CA LYS A 171 -2.44 22.27 11.58
C LYS A 171 -1.35 21.39 12.17
N VAL A 172 -0.38 20.97 11.37
CA VAL A 172 0.68 20.06 11.83
C VAL A 172 1.56 20.72 12.90
N GLU A 173 1.91 21.99 12.72
CA GLU A 173 2.71 22.74 13.71
C GLU A 173 1.97 22.89 15.04
N ALA A 174 0.67 23.21 15.01
CA ALA A 174 -0.15 23.24 16.21
C ALA A 174 -0.20 21.87 16.89
N LEU A 175 -0.44 20.80 16.12
CA LEU A 175 -0.56 19.43 16.65
C LEU A 175 0.71 18.96 17.36
N LYS A 176 1.91 19.44 16.99
CA LYS A 176 3.18 19.07 17.64
C LYS A 176 3.18 19.34 19.15
N HIS A 177 2.37 20.28 19.62
CA HIS A 177 2.32 20.69 21.02
C HIS A 177 1.21 20.03 21.85
N TYR A 178 0.32 19.24 21.22
CA TYR A 178 -0.71 18.46 21.91
C TYR A 178 -0.27 17.01 22.14
N LYS A 179 -0.71 16.40 23.25
CA LYS A 179 -0.47 14.97 23.49
C LYS A 179 -1.27 14.09 22.53
N PHE A 180 -2.52 14.49 22.25
CA PHE A 180 -3.44 13.74 21.40
C PHE A 180 -3.91 14.58 20.21
N SER A 181 -4.11 13.92 19.08
CA SER A 181 -4.74 14.50 17.88
C SER A 181 -6.01 13.71 17.58
N LEU A 182 -7.17 14.39 17.46
CA LEU A 182 -8.40 13.71 17.08
C LEU A 182 -8.42 13.51 15.55
N ALA A 183 -7.94 12.36 15.11
CA ALA A 183 -7.92 11.93 13.71
C ALA A 183 -9.27 11.31 13.32
N PHE A 184 -10.32 12.15 13.32
CA PHE A 184 -11.70 11.73 13.09
C PHE A 184 -12.09 11.85 11.62
N GLU A 185 -12.21 10.72 10.95
CA GLU A 185 -12.72 10.64 9.59
C GLU A 185 -14.21 10.95 9.52
N ASN A 186 -14.68 11.34 8.34
CA ASN A 186 -16.08 11.70 8.09
C ASN A 186 -16.98 10.49 7.79
N THR A 187 -16.40 9.31 7.58
CA THR A 187 -17.07 8.02 7.39
C THR A 187 -16.25 6.91 8.05
N ASN A 188 -16.91 5.78 8.33
CA ASN A 188 -16.26 4.57 8.85
C ASN A 188 -16.22 3.54 7.71
N GLU A 189 -15.17 3.58 6.89
CA GLU A 189 -15.00 2.72 5.72
C GLU A 189 -13.65 2.01 5.82
N GLU A 190 -13.63 0.70 5.54
CA GLU A 190 -12.39 -0.07 5.37
C GLU A 190 -11.56 0.62 4.29
N ASP A 191 -10.31 0.96 4.58
CA ASP A 191 -9.45 1.60 3.57
C ASP A 191 -9.22 3.08 3.85
N TYR A 192 -10.21 3.69 4.50
CA TYR A 192 -10.37 5.13 4.49
C TYR A 192 -9.61 5.76 5.66
N VAL A 193 -8.28 5.81 5.50
CA VAL A 193 -7.34 6.46 6.41
C VAL A 193 -6.68 7.62 5.67
N THR A 194 -6.97 8.84 6.10
CA THR A 194 -6.59 10.06 5.38
C THR A 194 -5.41 10.79 6.03
N GLU A 195 -5.12 12.00 5.55
CA GLU A 195 -4.09 12.87 6.09
C GLU A 195 -4.23 13.10 7.60
N LYS A 196 -5.45 12.99 8.17
CA LYS A 196 -5.70 13.21 9.60
C LYS A 196 -4.89 12.27 10.48
N PHE A 197 -4.81 11.00 10.10
CA PHE A 197 -4.04 10.01 10.86
C PHE A 197 -2.53 10.25 10.67
N PHE A 198 -2.06 10.34 9.42
CA PHE A 198 -0.63 10.48 9.14
C PHE A 198 -0.05 11.81 9.64
N GLN A 199 -0.78 12.92 9.56
CA GLN A 199 -0.37 14.20 10.16
C GLN A 199 -0.25 14.14 11.68
N SER A 200 -1.04 13.30 12.34
CA SER A 200 -0.90 13.05 13.79
C SER A 200 0.43 12.35 14.09
N LEU A 201 0.80 11.36 13.26
CA LEU A 201 2.09 10.68 13.36
C LEU A 201 3.25 11.63 13.10
N VAL A 202 3.18 12.48 12.07
CA VAL A 202 4.18 13.53 11.78
C VAL A 202 4.37 14.44 13.00
N ALA A 203 3.27 14.93 13.59
CA ALA A 203 3.30 15.78 14.77
C ALA A 203 3.84 15.09 16.05
N GLY A 204 4.02 13.77 16.03
CA GLY A 204 4.40 12.99 17.21
C GLY A 204 3.34 13.06 18.31
N SER A 205 2.07 13.16 17.92
CA SER A 205 0.90 13.22 18.81
C SER A 205 0.12 11.94 18.64
N VAL A 206 -0.38 11.35 19.72
CA VAL A 206 -1.07 10.06 19.67
C VAL A 206 -2.44 10.27 19.00
N PRO A 207 -2.70 9.69 17.81
CA PRO A 207 -4.00 9.78 17.17
C PRO A 207 -5.09 9.09 18.00
N VAL A 208 -6.20 9.79 18.18
CA VAL A 208 -7.47 9.23 18.64
C VAL A 208 -8.39 9.16 17.44
N VAL A 209 -8.85 7.97 17.09
CA VAL A 209 -9.45 7.67 15.78
C VAL A 209 -10.93 7.35 15.93
N VAL A 210 -11.70 7.94 15.02
CA VAL A 210 -13.04 7.49 14.60
C VAL A 210 -12.94 7.40 13.08
N GLY A 211 -13.10 6.20 12.49
CA GLY A 211 -12.87 6.02 11.06
C GLY A 211 -12.81 4.56 10.65
N ALA A 212 -11.78 4.19 9.87
CA ALA A 212 -11.62 2.85 9.35
C ALA A 212 -11.61 1.78 10.46
N PRO A 213 -12.42 0.71 10.35
CA PRO A 213 -12.53 -0.31 11.39
C PRO A 213 -11.23 -1.11 11.60
N ASN A 214 -10.35 -1.12 10.60
CA ASN A 214 -9.07 -1.82 10.52
C ASN A 214 -7.85 -0.89 10.63
N ILE A 215 -8.00 0.27 11.29
CA ILE A 215 -6.92 1.26 11.47
C ILE A 215 -5.62 0.68 12.06
N GLU A 216 -5.68 -0.42 12.80
CA GLU A 216 -4.52 -1.14 13.33
C GLU A 216 -3.51 -1.54 12.24
N GLU A 217 -3.98 -1.78 11.01
CA GLU A 217 -3.14 -2.14 9.86
C GLU A 217 -2.36 -0.95 9.29
N PHE A 218 -2.81 0.27 9.62
CA PHE A 218 -2.21 1.54 9.23
C PHE A 218 -1.34 2.13 10.34
N ALA A 219 -1.32 1.52 11.52
CA ALA A 219 -0.60 2.05 12.68
C ALA A 219 0.87 1.60 12.69
N PRO A 220 1.82 2.49 13.07
CA PRO A 220 3.23 2.14 13.14
C PRO A 220 3.53 1.10 14.23
N SER A 221 2.75 1.08 15.31
CA SER A 221 2.76 0.04 16.34
C SER A 221 1.39 -0.11 17.02
N PRO A 222 1.09 -1.23 17.69
CA PRO A 222 -0.22 -1.46 18.33
C PRO A 222 -0.61 -0.40 19.38
N ASP A 223 0.37 0.15 20.10
CA ASP A 223 0.14 1.16 21.16
C ASP A 223 0.17 2.61 20.65
N SER A 224 0.36 2.82 19.35
CA SER A 224 0.57 4.16 18.78
C SER A 224 -0.69 4.99 18.57
N PHE A 225 -1.88 4.44 18.83
CA PHE A 225 -3.16 5.11 18.62
C PHE A 225 -4.22 4.67 19.63
N LEU A 226 -5.31 5.42 19.72
CA LEU A 226 -6.53 5.04 20.45
C LEU A 226 -7.71 5.00 19.48
N HIS A 227 -8.53 3.95 19.52
CA HIS A 227 -9.66 3.79 18.59
C HIS A 227 -10.99 3.84 19.34
N ILE A 228 -11.87 4.73 18.90
CA ILE A 228 -13.28 4.75 19.28
C ILE A 228 -14.05 4.08 18.14
N LYS A 229 -14.24 2.76 18.24
CA LYS A 229 -14.95 1.95 17.21
C LYS A 229 -16.45 2.23 17.26
N GLN A 230 -16.96 2.50 18.46
CA GLN A 230 -18.35 2.82 18.74
C GLN A 230 -18.48 3.77 19.94
N MET A 231 -19.67 4.33 20.15
CA MET A 231 -19.91 5.33 21.20
C MET A 231 -19.60 4.81 22.62
N ASP A 232 -19.76 3.52 22.87
CA ASP A 232 -19.50 2.92 24.19
C ASP A 232 -18.00 2.92 24.55
N ASP A 233 -17.11 3.02 23.56
CA ASP A 233 -15.66 3.05 23.79
C ASP A 233 -15.18 4.38 24.36
N VAL A 234 -15.95 5.46 24.19
CA VAL A 234 -15.53 6.83 24.53
C VAL A 234 -15.05 6.95 25.97
N LYS A 235 -15.76 6.32 26.92
CA LYS A 235 -15.38 6.35 28.35
C LYS A 235 -14.04 5.66 28.60
N ALA A 236 -13.82 4.50 27.98
CA ALA A 236 -12.58 3.75 28.11
C ALA A 236 -11.40 4.50 27.47
N VAL A 237 -11.61 5.06 26.28
CA VAL A 237 -10.62 5.90 25.58
C VAL A 237 -10.29 7.15 26.38
N ALA A 238 -11.28 7.87 26.91
CA ALA A 238 -11.04 9.02 27.77
C ALA A 238 -10.23 8.68 29.03
N LYS A 239 -10.54 7.54 29.67
CA LYS A 239 -9.77 7.04 30.81
C LYS A 239 -8.31 6.77 30.42
N LYS A 240 -8.08 6.14 29.26
CA LYS A 240 -6.74 5.88 28.73
C LYS A 240 -5.99 7.17 28.39
N MET A 241 -6.65 8.16 27.77
CA MET A 241 -6.06 9.47 27.48
C MET A 241 -5.58 10.17 28.74
N LYS A 242 -6.38 10.19 29.81
CA LYS A 242 -5.98 10.78 31.10
C LYS A 242 -4.83 10.01 31.75
N TYR A 243 -4.91 8.68 31.77
CA TYR A 243 -3.82 7.83 32.27
C TYR A 243 -2.50 8.15 31.54
N LEU A 244 -2.50 8.15 30.21
CA LEU A 244 -1.31 8.49 29.43
C LEU A 244 -0.86 9.94 29.66
N ALA A 245 -1.80 10.89 29.82
CA ALA A 245 -1.45 12.28 30.11
C ALA A 245 -0.70 12.43 31.44
N ASP A 246 -1.10 11.66 32.46
CA ASP A 246 -0.54 11.71 33.82
C ASP A 246 0.68 10.80 34.01
N ASN A 247 0.97 9.90 33.07
CA ASN A 247 2.06 8.91 33.16
C ASN A 247 3.03 9.08 31.98
N PRO A 248 4.12 9.88 32.13
CA PRO A 248 5.08 10.15 31.06
C PRO A 248 5.68 8.90 30.41
N ASP A 249 6.04 7.89 31.20
CA ASP A 249 6.63 6.65 30.67
C ASP A 249 5.64 5.88 29.79
N ALA A 250 4.39 5.78 30.24
CA ALA A 250 3.33 5.13 29.47
C ALA A 250 3.02 5.91 28.19
N TYR A 251 3.05 7.25 28.21
CA TYR A 251 2.91 8.07 27.02
C TYR A 251 4.09 7.87 26.06
N ASN A 252 5.33 7.91 26.56
CA ASN A 252 6.53 7.72 25.75
C ASN A 252 6.54 6.33 25.08
N GLN A 253 6.01 5.30 25.74
CA GLN A 253 5.87 3.97 25.16
C GLN A 253 4.99 3.98 23.89
N THR A 254 3.95 4.82 23.81
CA THR A 254 3.12 4.96 22.59
C THR A 254 3.87 5.56 21.40
N LEU A 255 4.93 6.32 21.66
CA LEU A 255 5.77 6.98 20.66
C LEU A 255 7.13 6.28 20.45
N ARG A 256 7.37 5.14 21.11
CA ARG A 256 8.64 4.40 21.04
C ARG A 256 9.07 4.06 19.62
N TRP A 257 8.10 3.81 18.73
CA TRP A 257 8.31 3.56 17.30
C TRP A 257 9.01 4.72 16.56
N LYS A 258 8.96 5.95 17.08
CA LYS A 258 9.72 7.10 16.53
C LYS A 258 11.23 6.94 16.66
N HIS A 259 11.67 6.14 17.63
CA HIS A 259 13.09 5.92 17.92
C HIS A 259 13.56 4.55 17.41
N GLU A 260 12.75 3.52 17.60
CA GLU A 260 13.11 2.14 17.21
C GLU A 260 12.75 1.82 15.75
N GLY A 261 11.92 2.65 15.14
CA GLY A 261 11.31 2.41 13.84
C GLY A 261 9.92 1.77 13.97
N PRO A 262 9.06 1.96 12.95
CA PRO A 262 7.75 1.33 12.89
C PRO A 262 7.86 -0.15 12.50
N SER A 263 6.76 -0.89 12.66
CA SER A 263 6.69 -2.30 12.28
C SER A 263 7.01 -2.54 10.79
N ASP A 264 7.48 -3.74 10.46
CA ASP A 264 7.72 -4.15 9.07
C ASP A 264 6.43 -4.09 8.23
N SER A 265 5.27 -4.43 8.80
CA SER A 265 3.96 -4.29 8.13
C SER A 265 3.62 -2.84 7.81
N PHE A 266 3.87 -1.90 8.73
CA PHE A 266 3.67 -0.48 8.46
C PHE A 266 4.60 -0.01 7.34
N LYS A 267 5.90 -0.37 7.37
CA LYS A 267 6.82 -0.02 6.29
C LYS A 267 6.37 -0.60 4.95
N ALA A 268 5.98 -1.87 4.91
CA ALA A 268 5.44 -2.52 3.73
C ALA A 268 4.18 -1.81 3.19
N LEU A 269 3.33 -1.23 4.04
CA LEU A 269 2.22 -0.40 3.59
C LEU A 269 2.73 0.92 2.97
N ILE A 270 3.53 1.71 3.71
CA ILE A 270 3.95 3.05 3.26
C ILE A 270 4.81 2.99 1.99
N ASP A 271 5.65 1.95 1.86
CA ASP A 271 6.52 1.74 0.71
C ASP A 271 5.75 1.53 -0.60
N MET A 272 4.46 1.21 -0.56
CA MET A 272 3.62 1.21 -1.76
C MET A 272 3.65 2.56 -2.47
N ALA A 273 3.73 3.66 -1.71
CA ALA A 273 3.78 5.02 -2.23
C ALA A 273 5.17 5.46 -2.69
N ALA A 274 6.20 4.61 -2.52
CA ALA A 274 7.50 4.86 -3.14
C ALA A 274 7.41 4.86 -4.68
N VAL A 275 6.36 4.23 -5.23
CA VAL A 275 5.98 4.32 -6.63
C VAL A 275 4.68 5.10 -6.74
N HIS A 276 4.74 6.22 -7.47
CA HIS A 276 3.59 7.10 -7.67
C HIS A 276 2.39 6.31 -8.21
N SER A 277 1.17 6.64 -7.76
CA SER A 277 -0.06 5.91 -8.13
C SER A 277 -0.28 5.84 -9.64
N SER A 278 0.05 6.91 -10.36
CA SER A 278 0.01 6.97 -11.82
C SER A 278 1.03 6.04 -12.49
N CYS A 279 2.24 5.86 -11.94
CA CYS A 279 3.17 4.85 -12.44
C CYS A 279 2.68 3.43 -12.13
N ARG A 280 2.13 3.19 -10.94
CA ARG A 280 1.50 1.90 -10.60
C ARG A 280 0.34 1.56 -11.54
N LEU A 281 -0.42 2.55 -11.99
CA LEU A 281 -1.42 2.38 -13.06
C LEU A 281 -0.79 1.93 -14.38
N CYS A 282 0.31 2.54 -14.81
CA CYS A 282 1.02 2.11 -16.03
C CYS A 282 1.50 0.66 -15.91
N ILE A 283 2.10 0.29 -14.76
CA ILE A 283 2.55 -1.07 -14.47
C ILE A 283 1.37 -2.04 -14.53
N PHE A 284 0.24 -1.67 -13.92
CA PHE A 284 -0.97 -2.49 -13.93
C PHE A 284 -1.51 -2.74 -15.35
N VAL A 285 -1.59 -1.69 -16.18
CA VAL A 285 -2.04 -1.81 -17.57
C VAL A 285 -1.06 -2.65 -18.40
N ALA A 286 0.25 -2.41 -18.27
CA ALA A 286 1.27 -3.20 -18.94
C ALA A 286 1.22 -4.68 -18.53
N THR A 287 1.04 -4.96 -17.24
CA THR A 287 0.89 -6.33 -16.72
C THR A 287 -0.35 -6.99 -17.31
N ARG A 288 -1.50 -6.30 -17.36
CA ARG A 288 -2.70 -6.86 -18.00
C ARG A 288 -2.51 -7.14 -19.48
N ILE A 289 -1.77 -6.30 -20.22
CA ILE A 289 -1.47 -6.56 -21.64
C ILE A 289 -0.68 -7.87 -21.78
N HIS A 290 0.38 -8.04 -21.00
CA HIS A 290 1.18 -9.28 -20.99
C HIS A 290 0.34 -10.51 -20.58
N GLU A 291 -0.48 -10.40 -19.53
CA GLU A 291 -1.37 -11.48 -19.09
C GLU A 291 -2.41 -11.90 -20.14
N GLN A 292 -2.87 -10.99 -21.00
CA GLN A 292 -3.75 -11.36 -22.12
C GLN A 292 -2.98 -12.09 -23.22
N GLU A 293 -1.77 -11.64 -23.54
CA GLU A 293 -0.91 -12.28 -24.55
C GLU A 293 -0.52 -13.70 -24.13
N GLU A 294 -0.23 -13.90 -22.85
CA GLU A 294 0.12 -15.20 -22.27
C GLU A 294 -0.98 -16.27 -22.35
N LYS A 295 -2.21 -15.87 -22.67
CA LYS A 295 -3.30 -16.82 -22.94
C LYS A 295 -3.18 -17.46 -24.33
N SER A 296 -2.31 -16.94 -25.21
CA SER A 296 -2.09 -17.48 -26.55
C SER A 296 -1.51 -18.90 -26.52
N PRO A 297 -1.69 -19.69 -27.59
CA PRO A 297 -1.10 -21.03 -27.69
C PRO A 297 0.43 -21.05 -27.64
N GLU A 298 1.12 -19.98 -28.05
CA GLU A 298 2.58 -19.93 -28.04
C GLU A 298 3.12 -19.96 -26.61
N PHE A 299 2.54 -19.13 -25.74
CA PHE A 299 2.92 -19.05 -24.33
C PHE A 299 2.53 -20.31 -23.56
N LYS A 300 1.38 -20.91 -23.88
CA LYS A 300 0.95 -22.19 -23.28
C LYS A 300 1.87 -23.37 -23.61
N ARG A 301 2.72 -23.27 -24.64
CA ARG A 301 3.69 -24.30 -25.00
C ARG A 301 5.04 -24.14 -24.30
N GLN A 302 5.22 -23.07 -23.52
CA GLN A 302 6.46 -22.87 -22.77
C GLN A 302 6.69 -24.04 -21.81
N PRO A 303 7.90 -24.63 -21.81
CA PRO A 303 8.23 -25.72 -20.93
C PRO A 303 8.01 -25.41 -19.45
N CYS A 304 8.48 -24.25 -18.97
CA CYS A 304 8.39 -23.78 -17.57
C CYS A 304 8.96 -24.73 -16.50
N LYS A 305 9.44 -25.91 -16.91
CA LYS A 305 10.09 -26.92 -16.09
C LYS A 305 10.92 -27.85 -16.96
N CYS A 306 11.95 -28.43 -16.38
CA CYS A 306 12.84 -29.38 -17.03
C CYS A 306 13.01 -30.60 -16.13
N THR A 307 12.81 -31.79 -16.68
CA THR A 307 13.00 -33.06 -15.98
C THR A 307 14.18 -33.80 -16.57
N ARG A 308 15.16 -34.17 -15.74
CA ARG A 308 16.31 -35.00 -16.12
C ARG A 308 16.54 -36.09 -15.08
N GLY A 309 16.35 -37.34 -15.47
CA GLY A 309 16.35 -38.46 -14.52
C GLY A 309 15.17 -38.34 -13.55
N SER A 310 15.44 -38.41 -12.25
CA SER A 310 14.44 -38.24 -11.18
C SER A 310 14.25 -36.79 -10.70
N GLU A 311 15.04 -35.84 -11.21
CA GLU A 311 15.00 -34.44 -10.76
C GLU A 311 14.20 -33.58 -11.74
N THR A 312 13.24 -32.81 -11.22
CA THR A 312 12.52 -31.77 -11.95
C THR A 312 12.88 -30.40 -11.38
N VAL A 313 13.20 -29.47 -12.27
CA VAL A 313 13.46 -28.05 -11.95
C VAL A 313 12.32 -27.22 -12.54
N TYR A 314 11.69 -26.38 -11.74
CA TYR A 314 10.67 -25.42 -12.13
C TYR A 314 11.31 -24.05 -12.36
N HIS A 315 10.85 -23.35 -13.39
CA HIS A 315 11.18 -21.96 -13.68
C HIS A 315 10.05 -21.07 -13.19
N LEU A 316 10.39 -20.08 -12.36
CA LEU A 316 9.45 -19.13 -11.77
C LEU A 316 9.95 -17.72 -12.08
N TYR A 317 9.02 -16.78 -12.09
CA TYR A 317 9.31 -15.37 -12.30
C TYR A 317 8.95 -14.58 -11.05
N VAL A 318 9.80 -13.65 -10.66
CA VAL A 318 9.58 -12.81 -9.47
C VAL A 318 9.95 -11.36 -9.75
N ARG A 319 9.17 -10.42 -9.25
CA ARG A 319 9.51 -8.98 -9.25
C ARG A 319 9.28 -8.35 -7.89
N GLU A 320 10.00 -7.28 -7.57
CA GLU A 320 9.61 -6.44 -6.45
C GLU A 320 8.28 -5.75 -6.76
N ARG A 321 7.35 -5.74 -5.81
CA ARG A 321 6.09 -5.00 -5.91
C ARG A 321 6.38 -3.54 -6.30
N GLY A 322 5.78 -3.06 -7.39
CA GLY A 322 6.01 -1.70 -7.89
C GLY A 322 7.08 -1.60 -8.98
N ARG A 323 7.64 -2.75 -9.41
CA ARG A 323 8.37 -2.88 -10.67
C ARG A 323 7.54 -3.63 -11.71
N PHE A 324 7.94 -3.48 -12.97
CA PHE A 324 7.30 -4.15 -14.09
C PHE A 324 8.04 -5.44 -14.46
N ASP A 325 9.36 -5.31 -14.70
CA ASP A 325 10.23 -6.40 -15.13
C ASP A 325 10.34 -7.50 -14.07
N MET A 326 10.49 -8.72 -14.58
CA MET A 326 10.54 -9.94 -13.80
C MET A 326 11.93 -10.57 -13.89
N GLU A 327 12.32 -11.20 -12.79
CA GLU A 327 13.55 -11.94 -12.66
C GLU A 327 13.28 -13.45 -12.64
N SER A 328 14.07 -14.21 -13.38
CA SER A 328 14.02 -15.67 -13.36
C SER A 328 14.63 -16.24 -12.08
N ILE A 329 13.91 -17.16 -11.45
CA ILE A 329 14.40 -18.01 -10.37
C ILE A 329 14.00 -19.47 -10.62
N PHE A 330 14.68 -20.40 -9.93
CA PHE A 330 14.50 -21.83 -10.17
C PHE A 330 14.40 -22.58 -8.86
N LEU A 331 13.42 -23.48 -8.77
CA LEU A 331 13.24 -24.37 -7.63
C LEU A 331 13.19 -25.83 -8.08
N LYS A 332 13.67 -26.72 -7.23
CA LYS A 332 13.65 -28.16 -7.48
C LYS A 332 12.40 -28.78 -6.89
N ASP A 333 11.87 -29.82 -7.52
CA ASP A 333 10.69 -30.56 -7.05
C ASP A 333 10.84 -31.07 -5.61
N GLY A 334 12.02 -31.62 -5.26
CA GLY A 334 12.33 -32.05 -3.90
C GLY A 334 12.55 -30.92 -2.88
N ASN A 335 12.50 -29.66 -3.30
CA ASN A 335 12.72 -28.49 -2.44
C ASN A 335 11.73 -27.35 -2.74
N LEU A 336 10.45 -27.67 -3.00
CA LEU A 336 9.37 -26.70 -3.15
C LEU A 336 8.86 -26.22 -1.78
N THR A 337 9.72 -25.53 -1.04
CA THR A 337 9.44 -25.00 0.31
C THR A 337 9.41 -23.49 0.31
N LEU A 338 8.74 -22.89 1.30
CA LEU A 338 8.69 -21.44 1.47
C LEU A 338 10.08 -20.86 1.72
N GLU A 339 10.90 -21.54 2.52
CA GLU A 339 12.30 -21.17 2.78
C GLU A 339 13.16 -21.22 1.51
N ALA A 340 12.98 -22.24 0.66
CA ALA A 340 13.69 -22.34 -0.61
C ALA A 340 13.28 -21.23 -1.59
N LEU A 341 11.98 -20.89 -1.65
CA LEU A 341 11.49 -19.77 -2.44
C LEU A 341 12.11 -18.44 -1.97
N GLU A 342 12.03 -18.16 -0.67
CA GLU A 342 12.61 -16.93 -0.09
C GLU A 342 14.12 -16.85 -0.34
N SER A 343 14.84 -17.94 -0.13
CA SER A 343 16.28 -18.03 -0.37
C SER A 343 16.63 -17.80 -1.84
N ALA A 344 15.86 -18.37 -2.78
CA ALA A 344 16.07 -18.18 -4.21
C ALA A 344 15.81 -16.73 -4.63
N VAL A 345 14.76 -16.10 -4.10
CA VAL A 345 14.47 -14.67 -4.33
C VAL A 345 15.62 -13.82 -3.79
N LEU A 346 16.01 -13.98 -2.54
CA LEU A 346 17.10 -13.20 -1.95
C LEU A 346 18.42 -13.39 -2.72
N ALA A 347 18.80 -14.63 -3.04
CA ALA A 347 20.01 -14.91 -3.81
C ALA A 347 19.99 -14.24 -5.18
N LYS A 348 18.85 -14.29 -5.89
CA LYS A 348 18.70 -13.66 -7.20
C LYS A 348 18.86 -12.14 -7.09
N PHE A 349 18.10 -11.48 -6.23
CA PHE A 349 18.15 -10.01 -6.10
C PHE A 349 19.51 -9.53 -5.54
N MET A 350 20.15 -10.28 -4.64
CA MET A 350 21.50 -9.95 -4.17
C MET A 350 22.55 -10.07 -5.28
N SER A 351 22.47 -11.08 -6.15
CA SER A 351 23.43 -11.24 -7.26
C SER A 351 23.37 -10.09 -8.26
N LEU A 352 22.20 -9.46 -8.41
CA LEU A 352 21.99 -8.26 -9.23
C LEU A 352 22.44 -6.96 -8.56
N ARG A 353 22.96 -7.02 -7.32
CA ARG A 353 23.23 -5.85 -6.47
C ARG A 353 22.02 -4.92 -6.35
N TYR A 354 20.86 -5.54 -6.21
CA TYR A 354 19.58 -4.87 -6.33
C TYR A 354 19.35 -3.85 -5.21
N GLU A 355 18.72 -2.74 -5.57
CA GLU A 355 18.28 -1.70 -4.64
C GLU A 355 16.74 -1.65 -4.59
N PRO A 356 16.12 -1.89 -3.41
CA PRO A 356 14.68 -1.78 -3.24
C PRO A 356 14.14 -0.40 -3.62
N ILE A 357 12.97 -0.36 -4.25
CA ILE A 357 12.34 0.89 -4.71
C ILE A 357 12.15 1.91 -3.57
N TRP A 358 11.90 1.44 -2.35
CA TRP A 358 11.63 2.30 -1.20
C TRP A 358 12.88 2.93 -0.61
N LYS A 359 14.09 2.47 -0.95
CA LYS A 359 15.31 2.86 -0.23
C LYS A 359 15.64 4.34 -0.34
N LYS A 360 15.34 4.96 -1.49
CA LYS A 360 15.55 6.41 -1.69
C LYS A 360 14.49 7.26 -1.00
N GLU A 361 13.27 6.73 -0.93
CA GLU A 361 12.11 7.43 -0.35
C GLU A 361 12.07 7.34 1.17
N ARG A 362 12.51 6.22 1.76
CA ARG A 362 12.56 6.10 3.22
C ARG A 362 13.53 7.11 3.85
N PRO A 363 13.19 7.67 5.03
CA PRO A 363 14.14 8.44 5.84
C PRO A 363 15.42 7.64 6.13
N ALA A 364 16.56 8.34 6.25
CA ALA A 364 17.85 7.70 6.45
C ALA A 364 17.88 6.74 7.66
N SER A 365 17.15 7.08 8.73
CA SER A 365 17.00 6.24 9.94
C SER A 365 16.33 4.89 9.69
N LEU A 366 15.63 4.70 8.57
CA LEU A 366 14.86 3.48 8.24
C LEU A 366 15.41 2.71 7.02
N ARG A 367 16.57 3.11 6.47
CA ARG A 367 17.15 2.47 5.28
C ARG A 367 17.87 1.14 5.57
N GLY A 368 18.13 0.84 6.84
CA GLY A 368 18.76 -0.42 7.28
C GLY A 368 20.26 -0.51 6.94
N ASP A 369 20.81 -1.72 7.05
CA ASP A 369 22.23 -2.06 6.83
C ASP A 369 22.54 -2.51 5.38
N GLY A 370 21.56 -2.40 4.49
CA GLY A 370 21.66 -2.85 3.09
C GLY A 370 21.38 -4.33 2.87
N LYS A 371 21.03 -5.11 3.91
CA LYS A 371 20.56 -6.49 3.74
C LYS A 371 19.09 -6.50 3.31
N LEU A 372 18.80 -7.26 2.26
CA LEU A 372 17.43 -7.51 1.83
C LEU A 372 16.76 -8.48 2.80
N ARG A 373 15.55 -8.15 3.24
CA ARG A 373 14.67 -9.04 3.99
C ARG A 373 13.32 -9.09 3.30
N VAL A 374 12.75 -10.28 3.20
CA VAL A 374 11.44 -10.49 2.61
C VAL A 374 10.37 -10.27 3.67
N HIS A 375 9.40 -9.42 3.36
CA HIS A 375 8.17 -9.27 4.15
C HIS A 375 7.12 -10.29 3.71
N GLY A 376 6.99 -10.49 2.40
CA GLY A 376 6.02 -11.41 1.83
C GLY A 376 6.31 -11.70 0.36
N ILE A 377 5.93 -12.91 -0.07
CA ILE A 377 5.97 -13.35 -1.46
C ILE A 377 4.58 -13.91 -1.79
N TYR A 378 3.97 -13.43 -2.86
CA TYR A 378 2.61 -13.80 -3.23
C TYR A 378 2.46 -13.88 -4.75
N PRO A 379 1.52 -14.69 -5.28
CA PRO A 379 1.25 -14.73 -6.72
C PRO A 379 0.86 -13.37 -7.27
N ILE A 380 1.31 -13.04 -8.48
CA ILE A 380 0.88 -11.82 -9.17
C ILE A 380 -0.65 -11.78 -9.34
N GLY A 381 -1.21 -10.57 -9.35
CA GLY A 381 -2.64 -10.34 -9.58
C GLY A 381 -3.49 -10.20 -8.33
N LEU A 382 -2.91 -10.39 -7.14
CA LEU A 382 -3.59 -10.07 -5.87
C LEU A 382 -3.70 -8.55 -5.66
N THR A 383 -4.79 -8.13 -5.00
CA THR A 383 -4.92 -6.75 -4.51
C THR A 383 -3.95 -6.48 -3.36
N GLN A 384 -3.70 -5.22 -3.01
CA GLN A 384 -2.81 -4.89 -1.90
C GLN A 384 -3.38 -5.35 -0.55
N ARG A 385 -4.70 -5.30 -0.39
CA ARG A 385 -5.45 -5.90 0.73
C ARG A 385 -5.12 -7.38 0.89
N GLN A 386 -5.22 -8.13 -0.21
CA GLN A 386 -4.89 -9.54 -0.23
C GLN A 386 -3.41 -9.79 0.05
N ALA A 387 -2.53 -9.13 -0.69
CA ALA A 387 -1.08 -9.31 -0.62
C ALA A 387 -0.48 -9.04 0.77
N LEU A 388 -0.95 -7.99 1.45
CA LEU A 388 -0.39 -7.56 2.73
C LEU A 388 -1.08 -8.20 3.94
N TYR A 389 -2.37 -8.53 3.86
CA TYR A 389 -3.16 -8.85 5.06
C TYR A 389 -3.98 -10.14 4.98
N ASN A 390 -4.30 -10.67 3.80
CA ASN A 390 -5.18 -11.85 3.69
C ASN A 390 -4.51 -13.10 3.12
N PHE A 391 -3.50 -12.93 2.25
CA PHE A 391 -2.84 -14.03 1.59
C PHE A 391 -1.61 -14.50 2.36
N LYS A 392 -1.51 -15.81 2.53
CA LYS A 392 -0.28 -16.51 2.86
C LYS A 392 -0.39 -17.93 2.33
N PHE A 393 0.73 -18.51 1.93
CA PHE A 393 0.78 -19.94 1.70
C PHE A 393 0.56 -20.68 3.01
N GLU A 394 -0.42 -21.59 3.04
CA GLU A 394 -0.69 -22.50 4.17
C GLU A 394 0.36 -23.63 4.21
N GLY A 395 1.63 -23.24 4.38
CA GLY A 395 2.78 -24.15 4.40
C GLY A 395 3.25 -24.61 3.01
N ASN A 396 4.31 -25.43 3.02
CA ASN A 396 5.02 -25.87 1.81
C ASN A 396 4.13 -26.60 0.80
N SER A 397 3.12 -27.35 1.25
CA SER A 397 2.22 -28.09 0.36
C SER A 397 1.38 -27.17 -0.54
N SER A 398 0.91 -26.04 0.01
CA SER A 398 0.13 -25.06 -0.75
C SER A 398 0.98 -24.37 -1.83
N LEU A 399 2.24 -24.04 -1.51
CA LEU A 399 3.20 -23.50 -2.48
C LEU A 399 3.51 -24.53 -3.57
N SER A 400 3.87 -25.76 -3.18
CA SER A 400 4.17 -26.83 -4.13
C SER A 400 3.01 -27.07 -5.10
N THR A 401 1.79 -27.15 -4.57
CA THR A 401 0.56 -27.28 -5.39
C THR A 401 0.39 -26.10 -6.34
N HIS A 402 0.65 -24.87 -5.90
CA HIS A 402 0.57 -23.70 -6.75
C HIS A 402 1.60 -23.76 -7.89
N ILE A 403 2.85 -24.06 -7.59
CA ILE A 403 3.93 -24.16 -8.60
C ILE A 403 3.65 -25.27 -9.60
N GLN A 404 3.14 -26.42 -9.14
CA GLN A 404 2.87 -27.57 -10.00
C GLN A 404 1.66 -27.38 -10.92
N ARG A 405 0.65 -26.61 -10.48
CA ARG A 405 -0.59 -26.36 -11.24
C ARG A 405 -0.51 -25.18 -12.19
N ASN A 406 0.38 -24.23 -11.95
CA ASN A 406 0.50 -23.02 -12.76
C ASN A 406 1.82 -23.08 -13.55
N PRO A 407 1.79 -23.19 -14.89
CA PRO A 407 3.01 -23.10 -15.69
C PRO A 407 3.63 -21.70 -15.54
N CYS A 408 4.95 -21.64 -15.40
CA CYS A 408 5.72 -20.40 -15.26
C CYS A 408 5.13 -19.47 -14.18
N PRO A 409 4.99 -19.93 -12.92
CA PRO A 409 4.30 -19.17 -11.90
C PRO A 409 5.03 -17.86 -11.61
N LYS A 410 4.25 -16.79 -11.46
CA LYS A 410 4.72 -15.42 -11.31
C LYS A 410 4.41 -14.89 -9.93
N PHE A 411 5.40 -14.29 -9.29
CA PHE A 411 5.31 -13.79 -7.92
C PHE A 411 5.70 -12.32 -7.85
N GLU A 412 5.11 -11.63 -6.88
CA GLU A 412 5.65 -10.38 -6.38
C GLU A 412 6.27 -10.60 -5.01
N VAL A 413 7.36 -9.90 -4.74
CA VAL A 413 8.01 -9.85 -3.43
C VAL A 413 7.95 -8.43 -2.87
N VAL A 414 7.73 -8.34 -1.56
CA VAL A 414 7.85 -7.10 -0.79
C VAL A 414 9.08 -7.20 0.10
N PHE A 415 10.03 -6.28 -0.05
CA PHE A 415 11.21 -6.17 0.82
C PHE A 415 10.98 -5.12 1.92
N VAL A 416 11.60 -5.27 3.11
CA VAL A 416 11.42 -4.35 4.26
C VAL A 416 12.63 -4.00 5.11
#